data_AF-A0A2S9XAZ6-F1
#
_entry.id   AF-A0A2S9XAZ6-F1
#
_cell.length_a   1.000
_cell.length_b   1.000
_cell.length_c   1.000
_cell.angle_alpha   90.00
_cell.angle_beta   90.00
_cell.angle_gamma   90.00
#
_symmetry.space_group_name_H-M   'P 1'
#
loop_
_entity.id
_entity.type
_entity.pdbx_description
1 polymer ?
#
loop_
_entity_poly.entity_id
_entity_poly.type
_entity_poly.pdbx_seq_one_letter_code
_entity_poly.pdbx_strand_id
1 'polypeptide(L)'
;MPSNPIAETTESLMQQLDEQTIADARASVRVRSMESTGEAIGLEDSINLIKAAKYLSAADGLSTAEETGLKLLMRKYGLPSKVVEHVLDFDVSRVAAEQIGSLAPPRSRQACFLLSGMIAIAALDGLSDEELADARQAGAALGLEPKLIALIVAEAKASVYGVLKGDRSMLNHLMGVRRAIYAFVED
;
A
#
# COMPACT_ATOMS: atom_id res chain seq x y z
N MET A 1 -9.29 8.23 -20.08
CA MET A 1 -9.47 7.69 -18.71
C MET A 1 -9.56 8.87 -17.76
N PRO A 2 -10.37 8.83 -16.69
CA PRO A 2 -10.35 9.89 -15.69
C PRO A 2 -8.94 10.04 -15.10
N SER A 3 -8.58 11.28 -14.77
CA SER A 3 -7.32 11.64 -14.12
C SER A 3 -7.15 10.84 -12.82
N ASN A 4 -5.93 10.34 -12.58
CA ASN A 4 -5.58 9.66 -11.33
C ASN A 4 -4.68 10.58 -10.50
N PRO A 5 -5.22 11.27 -9.48
CA PRO A 5 -4.47 12.24 -8.69
C PRO A 5 -3.29 11.61 -7.94
N ILE A 6 -3.34 10.31 -7.62
CA ILE A 6 -2.22 9.60 -6.99
C ILE A 6 -1.03 9.56 -7.94
N ALA A 7 -1.24 9.03 -9.14
CA ALA A 7 -0.19 8.86 -10.15
C ALA A 7 0.32 10.22 -10.67
N GLU A 8 -0.58 11.16 -10.97
CA GLU A 8 -0.24 12.49 -11.50
C GLU A 8 0.62 13.30 -10.53
N THR A 9 0.28 13.30 -9.24
CA THR A 9 1.07 14.01 -8.24
C THR A 9 2.42 13.33 -7.98
N THR A 10 2.49 12.01 -8.11
CA THR A 10 3.76 11.26 -8.06
C THR A 10 4.65 11.62 -9.25
N GLU A 11 4.10 11.67 -10.47
CA GLU A 11 4.85 12.07 -11.67
C GLU A 11 5.38 13.51 -11.56
N SER A 12 4.54 14.45 -11.12
CA SER A 12 4.92 15.83 -10.86
C SER A 12 6.03 15.93 -9.80
N LEU A 13 5.96 15.13 -8.73
CA LEU A 13 7.03 15.06 -7.74
C LEU A 13 8.35 14.57 -8.36
N MET A 14 8.31 13.52 -9.18
CA MET A 14 9.53 12.98 -9.82
C MET A 14 10.21 14.01 -10.71
N GLN A 15 9.46 14.86 -11.40
CA GLN A 15 10.02 15.95 -12.22
C GLN A 15 10.71 17.05 -11.40
N GLN A 16 10.43 17.12 -10.10
CA GLN A 16 11.01 18.13 -9.18
C GLN A 16 12.19 17.60 -8.35
N LEU A 17 12.51 16.31 -8.45
CA LEU A 17 13.67 15.71 -7.78
C LEU A 17 14.86 15.72 -8.74
N ASP A 18 16.06 15.93 -8.21
CA ASP A 18 17.28 15.76 -8.99
C ASP A 18 17.57 14.27 -9.25
N GLU A 19 18.33 13.99 -10.31
CA GLU A 19 18.63 12.63 -10.77
C GLU A 19 19.30 11.76 -9.69
N GLN A 20 20.17 12.35 -8.87
CA GLN A 20 20.88 11.62 -7.83
C GLN A 20 19.92 11.19 -6.72
N THR A 21 19.06 12.10 -6.25
CA THR A 21 18.00 11.78 -5.29
C THR A 21 17.08 10.67 -5.80
N ILE A 22 16.70 10.71 -7.08
CA ILE A 22 15.86 9.65 -7.69
C ILE A 22 16.61 8.31 -7.71
N ALA A 23 17.88 8.31 -8.11
CA ALA A 23 18.70 7.09 -8.19
C ALA A 23 18.87 6.44 -6.80
N ASP A 24 19.19 7.23 -5.79
CA ASP A 24 19.39 6.77 -4.41
C ASP A 24 18.09 6.25 -3.79
N ALA A 25 16.97 6.94 -4.05
CA ALA A 25 15.65 6.50 -3.60
C ALA A 25 15.23 5.19 -4.27
N ARG A 26 15.42 5.05 -5.59
CA ARG A 26 15.13 3.80 -6.32
C ARG A 26 15.97 2.63 -5.81
N ALA A 27 17.26 2.84 -5.55
CA ALA A 27 18.13 1.82 -4.98
C ALA A 27 17.65 1.38 -3.58
N SER A 28 17.28 2.36 -2.75
CA SER A 28 16.77 2.11 -1.39
C SER A 28 15.46 1.33 -1.39
N VAL A 29 14.46 1.78 -2.17
CA VAL A 29 13.15 1.10 -2.28
C VAL A 29 13.33 -0.32 -2.79
N ARG A 30 14.15 -0.53 -3.83
CA ARG A 30 14.36 -1.86 -4.42
C ARG A 30 14.93 -2.86 -3.42
N VAL A 31 15.99 -2.51 -2.69
CA VAL A 31 16.59 -3.42 -1.70
C VAL A 31 15.59 -3.78 -0.61
N ARG A 32 14.88 -2.78 -0.10
CA ARG A 32 14.06 -2.92 1.11
C ARG A 32 12.67 -3.50 0.84
N SER A 33 12.14 -3.30 -0.37
CA SER A 33 10.92 -3.98 -0.82
C SER A 33 11.15 -5.48 -0.96
N MET A 34 12.28 -5.92 -1.53
CA MET A 34 12.64 -7.35 -1.59
C MET A 34 12.74 -7.97 -0.20
N GLU A 35 13.42 -7.31 0.75
CA GLU A 35 13.56 -7.79 2.13
C GLU A 35 12.20 -7.87 2.87
N SER A 36 11.29 -6.94 2.60
CA SER A 36 10.01 -6.83 3.32
C SER A 36 8.87 -7.64 2.73
N THR A 37 8.82 -7.73 1.40
CA THR A 37 7.64 -8.22 0.66
C THR A 37 7.98 -9.39 -0.25
N GLY A 38 9.27 -9.67 -0.45
CA GLY A 38 9.75 -10.68 -1.39
C GLY A 38 9.67 -10.26 -2.86
N GLU A 39 9.18 -9.05 -3.15
CA GLU A 39 9.05 -8.51 -4.50
C GLU A 39 9.77 -7.16 -4.59
N ALA A 40 10.43 -6.91 -5.71
CA ALA A 40 11.06 -5.63 -5.99
C ALA A 40 10.01 -4.65 -6.52
N ILE A 41 9.89 -3.49 -5.86
CA ILE A 41 8.91 -2.45 -6.22
C ILE A 41 9.65 -1.21 -6.71
N GLY A 42 9.08 -0.51 -7.70
CA GLY A 42 9.58 0.78 -8.17
C GLY A 42 9.39 1.89 -7.13
N LEU A 43 10.15 2.98 -7.25
CA LEU A 43 10.00 4.14 -6.36
C LEU A 43 8.59 4.73 -6.50
N GLU A 44 8.17 4.98 -7.72
CA GLU A 44 6.88 5.56 -8.07
C GLU A 44 5.72 4.68 -7.58
N ASP A 45 5.83 3.36 -7.80
CA ASP A 45 4.86 2.38 -7.30
C ASP A 45 4.78 2.38 -5.77
N SER A 46 5.93 2.51 -5.09
CA SER A 46 5.96 2.60 -3.63
C SER A 46 5.28 3.87 -3.12
N ILE A 47 5.48 5.01 -3.79
CA ILE A 47 4.82 6.28 -3.45
C ILE A 47 3.31 6.15 -3.68
N ASN A 48 2.91 5.57 -4.82
CA ASN A 48 1.50 5.35 -5.15
C ASN A 48 0.82 4.41 -4.14
N LEU A 49 1.49 3.32 -3.74
CA LEU A 49 1.03 2.41 -2.69
C LEU A 49 0.80 3.14 -1.37
N ILE A 50 1.75 3.99 -0.94
CA ILE A 50 1.63 4.69 0.34
C ILE A 50 0.50 5.72 0.30
N LYS A 51 0.32 6.43 -0.83
CA LYS A 51 -0.84 7.33 -1.01
C LYS A 51 -2.17 6.58 -1.05
N ALA A 52 -2.22 5.41 -1.71
CA ALA A 52 -3.38 4.55 -1.72
C ALA A 52 -3.71 4.03 -0.31
N ALA A 53 -2.69 3.69 0.48
CA ALA A 53 -2.87 3.28 1.86
C ALA A 53 -3.39 4.42 2.74
N LYS A 54 -2.87 5.64 2.54
CA LYS A 54 -3.40 6.85 3.19
C LYS A 54 -4.87 7.10 2.84
N TYR A 55 -5.29 6.83 1.59
CA TYR A 55 -6.71 6.92 1.21
C TYR A 55 -7.57 6.00 2.08
N LEU A 56 -7.12 4.75 2.29
CA LEU A 56 -7.84 3.79 3.11
C LEU A 56 -7.91 4.24 4.59
N SER A 57 -6.77 4.59 5.16
CA SER A 57 -6.63 5.07 6.54
C SER A 57 -7.33 6.39 6.85
N ALA A 58 -7.78 7.13 5.83
CA ALA A 58 -8.44 8.41 6.02
C ALA A 58 -9.98 8.32 5.91
N ALA A 59 -10.53 7.12 5.72
CA ALA A 59 -11.97 6.91 5.48
C ALA A 59 -12.85 7.46 6.62
N ASP A 60 -12.40 7.33 7.86
CA ASP A 60 -13.02 7.87 9.07
C ASP A 60 -12.16 8.93 9.79
N GLY A 61 -11.05 9.32 9.16
CA GLY A 61 -10.10 10.33 9.62
C GLY A 61 -8.79 9.72 10.12
N LEU A 62 -7.69 10.18 9.53
CA LEU A 62 -6.35 9.61 9.79
C LEU A 62 -5.94 9.75 11.26
N SER A 63 -5.72 8.60 11.90
CA SER A 63 -5.28 8.53 13.29
C SER A 63 -3.78 8.83 13.45
N THR A 64 -3.35 9.21 14.66
CA THR A 64 -1.93 9.41 14.96
C THR A 64 -1.11 8.11 14.79
N ALA A 65 -1.72 6.96 15.06
CA ALA A 65 -1.05 5.66 14.93
C ALA A 65 -0.82 5.32 13.45
N GLU A 66 -1.81 5.56 12.61
CA GLU A 66 -1.73 5.34 11.17
C GLU A 66 -0.77 6.33 10.49
N GLU A 67 -0.81 7.61 10.87
CA GLU A 67 0.15 8.60 10.38
C GLU A 67 1.59 8.22 10.77
N THR A 68 1.78 7.74 12.01
CA THR A 68 3.06 7.20 12.46
C THR A 68 3.46 5.96 11.65
N GLY A 69 2.51 5.08 11.36
CA GLY A 69 2.68 3.91 10.51
C GLY A 69 3.16 4.25 9.10
N LEU A 70 2.50 5.22 8.46
CA LEU A 70 2.88 5.75 7.16
C LEU A 70 4.32 6.29 7.19
N LYS A 71 4.66 7.12 8.20
CA LYS A 71 6.01 7.66 8.38
C LYS A 71 7.06 6.56 8.57
N LEU A 72 6.75 5.54 9.36
CA LEU A 72 7.63 4.40 9.58
C LEU A 72 7.83 3.58 8.30
N LEU A 73 6.78 3.39 7.48
CA LEU A 73 6.90 2.70 6.20
C LEU A 73 7.78 3.49 5.21
N MET A 74 7.57 4.79 5.09
CA MET A 74 8.39 5.64 4.22
C MET A 74 9.86 5.64 4.66
N ARG A 75 10.11 5.72 5.97
CA ARG A 75 11.46 5.57 6.53
C ARG A 75 12.04 4.17 6.26
N LYS A 76 11.21 3.13 6.40
CA LYS A 76 11.62 1.76 6.10
C LYS A 76 12.05 1.64 4.65
N TYR A 77 11.37 2.27 3.69
CA TYR A 77 11.79 2.30 2.28
C TYR A 77 12.94 3.26 1.97
N GLY A 78 13.37 4.06 2.93
CA GLY A 78 14.44 5.04 2.72
C GLY A 78 14.02 6.19 1.82
N LEU A 79 12.74 6.59 1.86
CA LEU A 79 12.25 7.69 1.05
C LEU A 79 12.85 9.03 1.53
N PRO A 80 13.26 9.92 0.61
CA PRO A 80 13.80 11.23 0.96
C PRO A 80 12.71 12.15 1.54
N SER A 81 13.11 13.14 2.34
CA SER A 81 12.18 14.02 3.07
C SER A 81 11.14 14.69 2.17
N LYS A 82 11.53 15.14 0.97
CA LYS A 82 10.61 15.76 0.01
C LYS A 82 9.52 14.81 -0.48
N VAL A 83 9.82 13.51 -0.59
CA VAL A 83 8.82 12.47 -0.91
C VAL A 83 7.90 12.23 0.28
N VAL A 84 8.47 12.20 1.50
CA VAL A 84 7.70 12.04 2.74
C VAL A 84 6.69 13.17 2.91
N GLU A 85 7.14 14.42 2.81
CA GLU A 85 6.30 15.61 2.89
C GLU A 85 5.19 15.56 1.83
N HIS A 86 5.53 15.25 0.58
CA HIS A 86 4.56 15.15 -0.49
C HIS A 86 3.44 14.13 -0.22
N VAL A 87 3.77 12.98 0.35
CA VAL A 87 2.77 11.96 0.72
C VAL A 87 1.91 12.41 1.91
N LEU A 88 2.52 13.04 2.91
CA LEU A 88 1.80 13.56 4.08
C LEU A 88 0.87 14.72 3.74
N ASP A 89 1.24 15.55 2.76
CA ASP A 89 0.42 16.68 2.29
C ASP A 89 -0.63 16.28 1.25
N PHE A 90 -0.55 15.07 0.69
CA PHE A 90 -1.49 14.60 -0.33
C PHE A 90 -2.93 14.53 0.19
N ASP A 91 -3.83 15.29 -0.42
CA ASP A 91 -5.25 15.32 -0.07
C ASP A 91 -6.00 14.13 -0.70
N VAL A 92 -6.41 13.20 0.15
CA VAL A 92 -7.10 11.97 -0.26
C VAL A 92 -8.61 12.16 -0.46
N SER A 93 -9.19 13.31 -0.09
CA SER A 93 -10.63 13.58 -0.23
C SER A 93 -11.11 13.61 -1.69
N ARG A 94 -10.17 13.70 -2.64
CA ARG A 94 -10.41 13.70 -4.09
C ARG A 94 -10.15 12.34 -4.74
N VAL A 95 -9.81 11.33 -3.94
CA VAL A 95 -9.52 9.98 -4.41
C VAL A 95 -10.77 9.13 -4.34
N ALA A 96 -11.07 8.42 -5.41
CA ALA A 96 -12.15 7.44 -5.52
C ALA A 96 -11.57 6.03 -5.73
N ALA A 97 -12.34 5.00 -5.39
CA ALA A 97 -11.91 3.60 -5.50
C ALA A 97 -11.49 3.22 -6.94
N GLU A 98 -12.13 3.79 -7.97
CA GLU A 98 -11.77 3.56 -9.37
C GLU A 98 -10.34 4.01 -9.70
N GLN A 99 -9.86 5.06 -9.04
CA GLN A 99 -8.48 5.54 -9.22
C GLN A 99 -7.49 4.57 -8.56
N ILE A 100 -7.85 3.93 -7.45
CA ILE A 100 -7.06 2.83 -6.88
C ILE A 100 -6.98 1.67 -7.88
N GLY A 101 -8.11 1.31 -8.49
CA GLY A 101 -8.18 0.26 -9.52
C GLY A 101 -7.25 0.47 -10.71
N SER A 102 -6.89 1.72 -11.02
CA SER A 102 -5.97 2.05 -12.12
C SER A 102 -4.48 2.00 -11.76
N LEU A 103 -4.13 1.80 -10.49
CA LEU A 103 -2.73 1.73 -10.03
C LEU A 103 -2.05 0.39 -10.30
N ALA A 104 -2.83 -0.65 -10.61
CA ALA A 104 -2.31 -1.98 -10.93
C ALA A 104 -3.16 -2.63 -12.03
N PRO A 105 -2.59 -3.58 -12.82
CA PRO A 105 -3.39 -4.40 -13.72
C PRO A 105 -4.50 -5.12 -12.95
N PRO A 106 -5.74 -5.15 -13.47
CA PRO A 106 -6.85 -5.78 -12.78
C PRO A 106 -6.60 -7.28 -12.62
N ARG A 107 -7.07 -7.87 -11.51
CA ARG A 107 -6.97 -9.31 -11.22
C ARG A 107 -5.53 -9.83 -11.38
N SER A 108 -4.58 -9.14 -10.77
CA SER A 108 -3.15 -9.47 -10.84
C SER A 108 -2.53 -9.61 -9.45
N ARG A 109 -1.34 -10.20 -9.38
CA ARG A 109 -0.55 -10.21 -8.13
C ARG A 109 -0.29 -8.81 -7.59
N GLN A 110 -0.07 -7.84 -8.49
CA GLN A 110 0.13 -6.44 -8.12
C GLN A 110 -1.12 -5.83 -7.49
N ALA A 111 -2.31 -6.17 -8.00
CA ALA A 111 -3.57 -5.79 -7.38
C ALA A 111 -3.74 -6.39 -5.97
N CYS A 112 -3.44 -7.68 -5.80
CA CYS A 112 -3.46 -8.32 -4.48
C CYS A 112 -2.46 -7.66 -3.51
N PHE A 113 -1.25 -7.38 -4.01
CA PHE A 113 -0.19 -6.73 -3.26
C PHE A 113 -0.58 -5.31 -2.82
N LEU A 114 -1.13 -4.51 -3.73
CA LEU A 114 -1.59 -3.16 -3.46
C LEU A 114 -2.65 -3.16 -2.36
N LEU A 115 -3.69 -3.99 -2.50
CA LEU A 115 -4.76 -4.08 -1.50
C LEU A 115 -4.24 -4.55 -0.14
N SER A 116 -3.41 -5.60 -0.10
CA SER A 116 -2.79 -6.10 1.14
C SER A 116 -1.96 -5.02 1.84
N GLY A 117 -1.15 -4.27 1.09
CA GLY A 117 -0.32 -3.19 1.61
C GLY A 117 -1.14 -2.02 2.15
N MET A 118 -2.22 -1.63 1.47
CA MET A 118 -3.16 -0.61 1.96
C MET A 118 -3.76 -1.01 3.31
N ILE A 119 -4.29 -2.23 3.39
CA ILE A 119 -4.93 -2.74 4.61
C ILE A 119 -3.93 -2.88 5.76
N ALA A 120 -2.69 -3.27 5.48
CA ALA A 120 -1.68 -3.44 6.52
C ALA A 120 -1.31 -2.12 7.22
N ILE A 121 -1.52 -0.97 6.57
CA ILE A 121 -1.32 0.33 7.20
C ILE A 121 -2.56 0.75 7.98
N ALA A 122 -3.73 0.70 7.34
CA ALA A 122 -5.00 1.03 7.98
C ALA A 122 -5.23 0.20 9.24
N ALA A 123 -4.93 -1.10 9.21
CA ALA A 123 -5.14 -2.00 10.34
C ALA A 123 -4.22 -1.78 11.57
N LEU A 124 -3.34 -0.78 11.58
CA LEU A 124 -2.32 -0.60 12.64
C LEU A 124 -2.90 -0.32 14.02
N ASP A 125 -4.01 0.40 14.12
CA ASP A 125 -4.78 0.62 15.35
C ASP A 125 -6.14 -0.10 15.35
N GLY A 126 -6.45 -0.80 14.26
CA GLY A 126 -7.71 -1.50 14.05
C GLY A 126 -8.17 -1.25 12.62
N LEU A 127 -9.22 -1.94 12.16
CA LEU A 127 -9.92 -1.50 10.96
C LEU A 127 -11.33 -1.17 11.36
N SER A 128 -11.77 0.06 11.10
CA SER A 128 -13.16 0.46 11.24
C SER A 128 -14.04 -0.18 10.14
N ASP A 129 -15.35 -0.03 10.29
CA ASP A 129 -16.30 -0.56 9.31
C ASP A 129 -16.24 0.24 8.00
N GLU A 130 -15.97 1.54 8.09
CA GLU A 130 -15.74 2.47 6.99
C GLU A 130 -14.51 2.07 6.17
N GLU A 131 -13.35 1.90 6.83
CA GLU A 131 -12.13 1.46 6.16
C GLU A 131 -12.29 0.06 5.54
N LEU A 132 -13.03 -0.83 6.20
CA LEU A 132 -13.32 -2.15 5.65
C LEU A 132 -14.24 -2.08 4.42
N ALA A 133 -15.18 -1.14 4.39
CA ALA A 133 -16.01 -0.88 3.23
C ALA A 133 -15.17 -0.35 2.06
N ASP A 134 -14.29 0.62 2.32
CA ASP A 134 -13.40 1.20 1.31
C ASP A 134 -12.37 0.18 0.80
N ALA A 135 -11.84 -0.70 1.66
CA ALA A 135 -10.99 -1.81 1.24
C ALA A 135 -11.71 -2.75 0.26
N ARG A 136 -13.00 -3.00 0.49
CA ARG A 136 -13.81 -3.82 -0.41
C ARG A 136 -14.05 -3.13 -1.75
N GLN A 137 -14.33 -1.83 -1.74
CA GLN A 137 -14.51 -1.05 -2.96
C GLN A 137 -13.21 -0.97 -3.77
N ALA A 138 -12.10 -0.65 -3.12
CA ALA A 138 -10.77 -0.63 -3.73
C ALA A 138 -10.39 -2.01 -4.31
N GLY A 139 -10.64 -3.09 -3.56
CA GLY A 139 -10.42 -4.45 -4.04
C GLY A 139 -11.26 -4.80 -5.27
N ALA A 140 -12.54 -4.38 -5.29
CA ALA A 140 -13.41 -4.58 -6.44
C ALA A 140 -12.94 -3.77 -7.66
N ALA A 141 -12.51 -2.52 -7.46
CA ALA A 141 -11.93 -1.67 -8.50
C ALA A 141 -10.63 -2.25 -9.08
N LEU A 142 -9.87 -2.99 -8.27
CA LEU A 142 -8.69 -3.76 -8.68
C LEU A 142 -9.05 -5.08 -9.40
N GLY A 143 -10.33 -5.33 -9.67
CA GLY A 143 -10.82 -6.53 -10.36
C GLY A 143 -10.75 -7.81 -9.53
N LEU A 144 -10.64 -7.70 -8.20
CA LEU A 144 -10.56 -8.85 -7.31
C LEU A 144 -11.97 -9.33 -6.93
N GLU A 145 -12.15 -10.65 -6.86
CA GLU A 145 -13.42 -11.24 -6.47
C GLU A 145 -13.67 -11.08 -4.96
N PRO A 146 -14.93 -10.96 -4.49
CA PRO A 146 -15.25 -10.72 -3.07
C PRO A 146 -14.61 -11.72 -2.09
N LYS A 147 -14.51 -12.99 -2.48
CA LYS A 147 -13.87 -14.03 -1.65
C LYS A 147 -12.38 -13.79 -1.51
N LEU A 148 -11.71 -13.39 -2.59
CA LEU A 148 -10.29 -13.08 -2.58
C LEU A 148 -9.99 -11.83 -1.75
N ILE A 149 -10.82 -10.79 -1.88
CA ILE A 149 -10.76 -9.58 -1.04
C ILE A 149 -10.87 -9.97 0.45
N ALA A 150 -11.83 -10.81 0.81
CA ALA A 150 -12.00 -11.25 2.20
C ALA A 150 -10.77 -12.01 2.74
N LEU A 151 -10.14 -12.85 1.91
CA LEU A 151 -8.89 -13.55 2.27
C LEU A 151 -7.73 -12.56 2.48
N ILE A 152 -7.58 -11.59 1.59
CA ILE A 152 -6.53 -10.55 1.70
C ILE A 152 -6.72 -9.73 2.97
N VAL A 153 -7.95 -9.29 3.26
CA VAL A 153 -8.27 -8.56 4.50
C VAL A 153 -7.92 -9.39 5.73
N ALA A 154 -8.31 -10.67 5.76
CA ALA A 154 -8.03 -11.54 6.90
C ALA A 154 -6.52 -11.76 7.10
N GLU A 155 -5.77 -12.00 6.02
CA GLU A 155 -4.32 -12.17 6.08
C GLU A 155 -3.62 -10.89 6.54
N ALA A 156 -3.97 -9.73 5.98
CA ALA A 156 -3.36 -8.46 6.34
C ALA A 156 -3.63 -8.11 7.81
N LYS A 157 -4.86 -8.31 8.31
CA LYS A 157 -5.18 -8.15 9.75
C LYS A 157 -4.33 -9.07 10.63
N ALA A 158 -4.19 -10.34 10.25
CA ALA A 158 -3.35 -11.29 10.98
C ALA A 158 -1.86 -10.88 10.95
N SER A 159 -1.38 -10.37 9.82
CA SER A 159 -0.01 -9.87 9.67
C SER A 159 0.26 -8.68 10.57
N VAL A 160 -0.64 -7.71 10.63
CA VAL A 160 -0.50 -6.56 11.53
C VAL A 160 -0.51 -7.00 13.00
N TYR A 161 -1.41 -7.91 13.38
CA TYR A 161 -1.38 -8.50 14.73
C TYR A 161 -0.03 -9.16 15.05
N GLY A 162 0.52 -9.94 14.12
CA GLY A 162 1.84 -10.56 14.25
C GLY A 162 2.95 -9.53 14.44
N VAL A 163 2.92 -8.41 13.69
CA VAL A 163 3.88 -7.30 13.85
C VAL A 163 3.76 -6.67 15.24
N LEU A 164 2.55 -6.32 15.67
CA LEU A 164 2.31 -5.67 16.97
C LEU A 164 2.72 -6.56 18.16
N LYS A 165 2.65 -7.89 18.01
CA LYS A 165 3.09 -8.86 19.02
C LYS A 165 4.56 -9.27 18.88
N GLY A 166 5.25 -8.85 17.82
CA GLY A 166 6.60 -9.29 17.52
C GLY A 166 6.70 -10.79 17.19
N ASP A 167 5.60 -11.42 16.77
CA ASP A 167 5.55 -12.86 16.49
C ASP A 167 6.11 -13.17 15.10
N ARG A 168 7.43 -13.31 15.03
CA ARG A 168 8.14 -13.64 13.78
C ARG A 168 7.73 -14.99 13.20
N SER A 169 7.33 -15.95 14.04
CA SER A 169 6.92 -17.28 13.57
C SER A 169 5.60 -17.19 12.81
N MET A 170 4.63 -16.45 13.36
CA MET A 170 3.36 -16.16 12.71
C MET A 170 3.57 -15.40 11.40
N LEU A 171 4.40 -14.35 11.40
CA LEU A 171 4.70 -13.58 10.19
C LEU A 171 5.29 -14.44 9.08
N ASN A 172 6.22 -15.35 9.40
CA ASN A 172 6.79 -16.28 8.43
C ASN A 172 5.74 -17.23 7.85
N HIS A 173 4.80 -17.73 8.67
CA HIS A 173 3.69 -18.56 8.17
C HIS A 173 2.75 -17.75 7.26
N LEU A 174 2.40 -16.52 7.66
CA LEU A 174 1.53 -15.65 6.89
C LEU A 174 2.14 -15.25 5.54
N MET A 175 3.47 -15.14 5.43
CA MET A 175 4.12 -14.98 4.12
C MET A 175 3.81 -16.15 3.17
N GLY A 176 3.76 -17.39 3.68
CA GLY A 176 3.36 -18.56 2.91
C GLY A 176 1.90 -18.49 2.47
N VAL A 177 1.00 -18.08 3.39
CA VAL A 177 -0.42 -17.88 3.11
C VAL A 177 -0.62 -16.80 2.04
N ARG A 178 0.04 -15.65 2.17
CA ARG A 178 -0.01 -14.56 1.19
C ARG A 178 0.38 -15.01 -0.20
N ARG A 179 1.48 -15.77 -0.33
CA ARG A 179 1.91 -16.33 -1.62
C ARG A 179 0.84 -17.24 -2.24
N ALA A 180 0.21 -18.09 -1.42
CA ALA A 180 -0.88 -18.96 -1.88
C ALA A 180 -2.13 -18.15 -2.29
N ILE A 181 -2.46 -17.08 -1.56
CA ILE A 181 -3.55 -16.16 -1.93
C ILE A 181 -3.25 -15.51 -3.28
N TYR A 182 -2.03 -15.06 -3.51
CA TYR A 182 -1.66 -14.35 -4.74
C TYR A 182 -1.62 -15.28 -5.95
N ALA A 183 -1.44 -16.59 -5.75
CA ALA A 183 -1.51 -17.58 -6.82
C ALA A 183 -2.93 -17.75 -7.39
N PHE A 184 -4.00 -17.28 -6.73
CA PHE A 184 -5.37 -17.33 -7.29
C PHE A 184 -5.60 -16.40 -8.48
N VAL A 185 -4.66 -15.47 -8.73
CA VAL A 185 -4.69 -14.52 -9.84
C VAL A 185 -3.53 -14.74 -10.81
N GLU A 186 -2.79 -15.84 -10.66
CA GLU A 186 -1.86 -16.36 -11.66
C GLU A 186 -2.65 -17.31 -12.58
N ASP A 187 -2.57 -17.08 -13.89
CA ASP A 187 -3.07 -18.01 -14.92
C ASP A 187 -2.18 -19.26 -15.02
#